data_AF-A0A9P5Z889-F1
#
_entry.id   AF-A0A9P5Z889-F1
#
_cell.length_a   1.000
_cell.length_b   1.000
_cell.length_c   1.000
_cell.angle_alpha   90.00
_cell.angle_beta   90.00
_cell.angle_gamma   90.00
#
_symmetry.space_group_name_H-M   'P 1'
#
loop_
_entity.id
_entity.type
_entity.pdbx_description
1 polymer ?
#
loop_
_entity_poly.entity_id
_entity_poly.type
_entity_poly.pdbx_seq_one_letter_code
_entity_poly.pdbx_strand_id
1 'polypeptide(L)'
;MAAVPLAPVISHSTAPAPVIHHENRKNLTFVQSLPILSELGEDPGFVSAIKKMKDDQNRLERRLWEDREAIYAKYQDKIKVTQTKAQMIGTPVSQHEINMIMDAFNKEIFRFDRERILPAWDGLVSRQQNELGQMTVPTMFVTTDVQDRKVTSINCYFLSNGFTTFLFKKQQQVISVLETITGPNIA
;
A
#
# COMPACT_ATOMS: atom_id res chain seq x y z
N MET A 1 18.33 73.60 30.84
CA MET A 1 17.22 72.73 30.40
C MET A 1 17.22 72.74 28.88
N ALA A 2 17.69 71.66 28.25
CA ALA A 2 17.76 71.52 26.79
C ALA A 2 17.02 70.24 26.40
N ALA A 3 16.04 70.37 25.51
CA ALA A 3 15.16 69.29 25.07
C ALA A 3 15.87 68.40 24.03
N VAL A 4 15.80 67.09 24.26
CA VAL A 4 16.34 66.04 23.36
C VAL A 4 15.26 65.69 22.32
N PRO A 5 15.57 65.64 21.01
CA PRO A 5 14.63 65.17 20.00
C PRO A 5 14.68 63.63 19.88
N LEU A 6 13.50 63.01 19.91
CA LEU A 6 13.28 61.57 19.74
C LEU A 6 13.38 61.17 18.27
N ALA A 7 14.20 60.15 17.98
CA ALA A 7 14.31 59.51 16.68
C ALA A 7 13.07 58.64 16.35
N PRO A 8 12.76 58.40 15.06
CA PRO A 8 11.60 57.63 14.66
C PRO A 8 11.81 56.12 14.84
N VAL A 9 10.83 55.48 15.48
CA VAL A 9 10.75 54.02 15.68
C VAL A 9 10.48 53.36 14.34
N ILE A 10 11.44 52.54 13.87
CA ILE A 10 11.24 51.65 12.72
C ILE A 10 10.42 50.45 13.22
N SER A 11 9.12 50.46 12.95
CA SER A 11 8.25 49.29 13.14
C SER A 11 8.55 48.25 12.07
N HIS A 12 9.46 47.32 12.36
CA HIS A 12 9.59 46.08 11.62
C HIS A 12 8.36 45.22 11.91
N SER A 13 7.34 45.35 11.06
CA SER A 13 6.20 44.43 11.02
C SER A 13 6.72 43.02 10.74
N THR A 14 6.93 42.25 11.82
CA THR A 14 7.27 40.84 11.75
C THR A 14 6.01 40.12 11.32
N ALA A 15 5.96 39.77 10.03
CA ALA A 15 4.89 38.93 9.50
C ALA A 15 4.83 37.62 10.31
N PRO A 16 3.66 37.24 10.86
CA PRO A 16 3.54 35.97 11.56
C PRO A 16 3.78 34.84 10.55
N ALA A 17 4.67 33.92 10.91
CA ALA A 17 4.90 32.69 10.16
C ALA A 17 3.55 31.99 9.93
N PRO A 18 3.26 31.51 8.71
CA PRO A 18 1.98 30.86 8.42
C PRO A 18 1.88 29.59 9.26
N VAL A 19 1.00 29.62 10.26
CA VAL A 19 0.58 28.43 10.99
C VAL A 19 -0.15 27.54 9.99
N ILE A 20 0.54 26.54 9.45
CA ILE A 20 -0.05 25.58 8.52
C ILE A 20 -0.99 24.69 9.33
N HIS A 21 -2.26 25.08 9.42
CA HIS A 21 -3.33 24.29 10.00
C HIS A 21 -3.44 22.95 9.26
N HIS A 22 -3.49 21.84 10.00
CA HIS A 22 -3.61 20.47 9.46
C HIS A 22 -4.77 20.30 8.46
N GLU A 23 -5.82 21.11 8.56
CA GLU A 23 -6.96 21.10 7.63
C GLU A 23 -6.59 21.51 6.20
N ASN A 24 -5.60 22.39 6.02
CA ASN A 24 -5.18 22.83 4.69
C ASN A 24 -4.40 21.76 3.92
N ARG A 25 -3.84 20.75 4.60
CA ARG A 25 -3.01 19.70 3.97
C ARG A 25 -3.81 18.61 3.26
N LYS A 26 -5.10 18.47 3.56
CA LYS A 26 -5.97 17.46 2.92
C LYS A 26 -6.36 17.85 1.49
N ASN A 27 -6.40 19.15 1.19
CA ASN A 27 -6.86 19.71 -0.08
C ASN A 27 -5.73 20.23 -0.96
N LEU A 28 -4.47 19.87 -0.66
CA LEU A 28 -3.33 20.29 -1.46
C LEU A 28 -3.34 19.56 -2.81
N THR A 29 -3.08 20.33 -3.86
CA THR A 29 -2.78 19.77 -5.17
C THR A 29 -1.42 19.07 -5.15
N PHE A 30 -1.18 18.19 -6.13
CA PHE A 30 0.10 17.49 -6.26
C PHE A 30 1.30 18.45 -6.23
N VAL A 31 1.26 19.52 -7.03
CA VAL A 31 2.34 20.51 -7.11
C VAL A 31 2.57 21.20 -5.75
N GLN A 32 1.50 21.52 -5.03
CA GLN A 32 1.61 22.14 -3.71
C GLN A 32 2.14 21.17 -2.63
N SER A 33 1.97 19.87 -2.81
CA SER A 33 2.49 18.87 -1.88
C SER A 33 4.00 18.62 -2.02
N LEU A 34 4.60 18.90 -3.18
CA LEU A 34 6.00 18.54 -3.46
C LEU A 34 7.02 19.17 -2.48
N PRO A 35 6.96 20.48 -2.15
CA PRO A 35 7.91 21.07 -1.20
C PRO A 35 7.80 20.42 0.19
N ILE A 36 6.56 20.16 0.64
CA ILE A 36 6.29 19.53 1.94
C ILE A 36 6.83 18.09 1.96
N LEU A 37 6.66 17.34 0.87
CA LEU A 37 7.21 15.99 0.75
C LEU A 37 8.74 16.00 0.73
N SER A 38 9.36 17.01 0.12
CA SER A 38 10.82 17.18 0.15
C SER A 38 11.33 17.41 1.58
N GLU A 39 10.70 18.33 2.32
CA GLU A 39 11.04 18.60 3.72
C GLU A 39 10.86 17.36 4.61
N LEU A 40 9.78 16.61 4.42
CA LEU A 40 9.57 15.35 5.15
C LEU A 40 10.62 14.29 4.81
N GLY A 41 11.08 14.25 3.55
CA GLY A 41 12.13 13.32 3.11
C GLY A 41 13.49 13.56 3.76
N GLU A 42 13.74 14.76 4.29
CA GLU A 42 14.96 15.09 5.03
C GLU A 42 14.90 14.64 6.49
N ASP A 43 13.72 14.36 7.05
CA ASP A 43 13.55 13.85 8.42
C ASP A 43 13.89 12.35 8.51
N PRO A 44 14.94 11.94 9.26
CA PRO A 44 15.29 10.54 9.43
C PRO A 44 14.17 9.72 10.10
N GLY A 45 13.37 10.35 10.97
CA GLY A 45 12.23 9.70 11.64
C GLY A 45 11.16 9.29 10.63
N PHE A 46 10.76 10.21 9.76
CA PHE A 46 9.86 9.95 8.64
C PHE A 46 10.39 8.85 7.71
N VAL A 47 11.65 8.94 7.27
CA VAL A 47 12.25 7.93 6.38
C VAL A 47 12.25 6.54 7.03
N SER A 48 12.57 6.44 8.32
CA SER A 48 12.52 5.19 9.07
C SER A 48 11.10 4.61 9.12
N ALA A 49 10.09 5.46 9.35
CA ALA A 49 8.69 5.04 9.34
C ALA A 49 8.24 4.53 7.97
N ILE A 50 8.60 5.20 6.88
CA ILE A 50 8.30 4.74 5.52
C ILE A 50 8.97 3.39 5.22
N LYS A 51 10.23 3.22 5.59
CA LYS A 51 10.95 1.93 5.44
C LYS A 51 10.22 0.82 6.19
N LYS A 52 9.85 1.06 7.45
CA LYS A 52 9.09 0.11 8.25
C LYS A 52 7.75 -0.26 7.61
N MET A 53 7.00 0.72 7.09
CA MET A 53 5.74 0.45 6.38
C MET A 53 5.93 -0.44 5.16
N LYS A 54 7.03 -0.24 4.43
CA LYS A 54 7.40 -1.06 3.27
C LYS A 54 7.78 -2.48 3.68
N ASP A 55 8.53 -2.63 4.77
CA ASP A 55 8.86 -3.95 5.32
C ASP A 55 7.61 -4.71 5.78
N ASP A 56 6.67 -4.02 6.45
CA ASP A 56 5.39 -4.59 6.85
C ASP A 56 4.55 -5.03 5.64
N GLN A 57 4.57 -4.26 4.54
CA GLN A 57 3.96 -4.65 3.28
C GLN A 57 4.62 -5.89 2.69
N ASN A 58 5.94 -5.88 2.53
CA ASN A 58 6.70 -7.00 1.95
C ASN A 58 6.46 -8.30 2.74
N ARG A 59 6.40 -8.19 4.08
CA ARG A 59 6.10 -9.32 4.97
C ARG A 59 4.67 -9.83 4.80
N LEU A 60 3.69 -8.94 4.61
CA LEU A 60 2.32 -9.37 4.33
C LEU A 60 2.23 -10.07 2.96
N GLU A 61 2.81 -9.47 1.92
CA GLU A 61 2.82 -10.02 0.57
C GLU A 61 3.47 -11.41 0.54
N ARG A 62 4.62 -11.58 1.20
CA ARG A 62 5.28 -12.88 1.30
C ARG A 62 4.40 -13.94 1.94
N ARG A 63 3.73 -13.62 3.05
CA ARG A 63 2.83 -14.57 3.73
C ARG A 63 1.63 -14.94 2.88
N LEU A 64 0.99 -13.96 2.24
CA LEU A 64 -0.16 -14.22 1.36
C LEU A 64 0.25 -15.03 0.14
N TRP A 65 1.47 -14.82 -0.38
CA TRP A 65 2.06 -15.62 -1.44
C TRP A 65 2.28 -17.07 -1.00
N GLU A 66 2.94 -17.29 0.14
CA GLU A 66 3.16 -18.63 0.72
C GLU A 66 1.85 -19.38 0.94
N ASP A 67 0.84 -18.72 1.50
CA ASP A 67 -0.49 -19.30 1.71
C ASP A 67 -1.16 -19.67 0.37
N ARG A 68 -1.01 -18.83 -0.67
CA ARG A 68 -1.58 -19.11 -2.00
C ARG A 68 -0.86 -20.29 -2.67
N GLU A 69 0.47 -20.33 -2.59
CA GLU A 69 1.29 -21.43 -3.08
C GLU A 69 0.92 -22.76 -2.39
N ALA A 70 0.62 -22.73 -1.09
CA ALA A 70 0.14 -23.91 -0.39
C ALA A 70 -1.19 -24.44 -0.95
N ILE A 71 -2.10 -23.57 -1.41
CA ILE A 71 -3.33 -23.98 -2.10
C ILE A 71 -2.99 -24.64 -3.44
N TYR A 72 -2.10 -24.04 -4.24
CA TYR A 72 -1.64 -24.64 -5.50
C TYR A 72 -1.03 -26.03 -5.29
N ALA A 73 -0.08 -26.16 -4.36
CA ALA A 73 0.58 -27.41 -4.03
C ALA A 73 -0.43 -28.50 -3.62
N LYS A 74 -1.37 -28.15 -2.73
CA LYS A 74 -2.45 -29.05 -2.30
C LYS A 74 -3.26 -29.62 -3.47
N TYR A 75 -3.64 -28.80 -4.45
CA TYR A 75 -4.43 -29.27 -5.60
C TYR A 75 -3.58 -29.99 -6.64
N GLN A 76 -2.33 -29.57 -6.83
CA GLN A 76 -1.38 -30.29 -7.66
C GLN A 76 -1.16 -31.72 -7.15
N ASP A 77 -1.04 -31.90 -5.83
CA ASP A 77 -0.89 -33.22 -5.22
C ASP A 77 -2.15 -34.07 -5.35
N LYS A 78 -3.34 -33.47 -5.24
CA LYS A 78 -4.60 -34.19 -5.54
C LYS A 78 -4.64 -34.71 -6.97
N ILE A 79 -4.21 -33.88 -7.94
CA ILE A 79 -4.15 -34.29 -9.35
C ILE A 79 -3.18 -35.46 -9.52
N LYS A 80 -1.97 -35.37 -8.94
CA LYS A 80 -0.98 -36.46 -8.99
C LYS A 80 -1.53 -37.76 -8.41
N VAL A 81 -2.16 -37.71 -7.22
CA VAL A 81 -2.74 -38.91 -6.59
C VAL A 81 -3.81 -39.54 -7.46
N THR A 82 -4.71 -38.74 -8.04
CA THR A 82 -5.75 -39.24 -8.97
C THR A 82 -5.13 -39.86 -10.21
N GLN A 83 -4.09 -39.24 -10.79
CA GLN A 83 -3.36 -39.80 -11.94
C GLN A 83 -2.68 -41.12 -11.59
N THR A 84 -1.98 -41.21 -10.46
CA THR A 84 -1.35 -42.44 -10.00
C THR A 84 -2.38 -43.55 -9.77
N LYS A 85 -3.52 -43.23 -9.13
CA LYS A 85 -4.60 -44.20 -8.91
C LYS A 85 -5.15 -44.74 -10.23
N ALA A 86 -5.39 -43.86 -11.20
CA ALA A 86 -5.87 -44.22 -12.53
C ALA A 86 -4.87 -45.15 -13.25
N GLN A 87 -3.58 -44.80 -13.20
CA GLN A 87 -2.50 -45.62 -13.77
C GLN A 87 -2.40 -47.00 -13.12
N MET A 88 -2.56 -47.10 -11.79
CA MET A 88 -2.51 -48.40 -11.07
C MET A 88 -3.68 -49.33 -11.43
N ILE A 89 -4.86 -48.78 -11.70
CA ILE A 89 -6.06 -49.56 -12.06
C ILE A 89 -6.08 -49.86 -13.57
N GLY A 90 -5.23 -49.20 -14.37
CA GLY A 90 -5.21 -49.33 -15.82
C GLY A 90 -6.35 -48.58 -16.52
N THR A 91 -7.00 -47.65 -15.83
CA THR A 91 -8.10 -46.85 -16.37
C THR A 91 -7.63 -45.40 -16.56
N PRO A 92 -8.05 -44.70 -17.62
CA PRO A 92 -7.74 -43.28 -17.76
C PRO A 92 -8.44 -42.46 -16.66
N VAL A 93 -7.86 -41.32 -16.29
CA VAL A 93 -8.48 -40.40 -15.32
C VAL A 93 -9.81 -39.90 -15.87
N SER A 94 -10.86 -39.93 -15.05
CA SER A 94 -12.19 -39.47 -15.48
C SER A 94 -12.21 -37.95 -15.64
N GLN A 95 -12.76 -37.46 -16.76
CA GLN A 95 -12.96 -36.04 -17.00
C GLN A 95 -13.81 -35.39 -15.89
N HIS A 96 -14.77 -36.13 -15.35
CA HIS A 96 -15.61 -35.66 -14.25
C HIS A 96 -14.78 -35.38 -12.98
N GLU A 97 -13.84 -36.27 -12.65
CA GLU A 97 -12.96 -36.09 -11.49
C GLU A 97 -12.04 -34.87 -11.68
N ILE A 98 -11.50 -34.66 -12.88
CA ILE A 98 -10.69 -33.48 -13.20
C ILE A 98 -11.50 -32.20 -13.01
N ASN A 99 -12.71 -32.16 -13.56
CA ASN A 99 -13.60 -31.00 -13.43
C ASN A 99 -13.95 -30.72 -11.97
N MET A 100 -14.23 -31.75 -11.17
CA MET A 100 -14.48 -31.59 -9.73
C MET A 100 -13.29 -31.01 -8.97
N ILE A 101 -12.07 -31.47 -9.27
CA ILE A 101 -10.84 -30.95 -8.66
C ILE A 101 -10.64 -29.47 -9.05
N MET A 102 -10.86 -29.15 -10.32
CA MET A 102 -10.72 -27.78 -10.84
C MET A 102 -11.76 -26.82 -10.24
N ASP A 103 -13.02 -27.25 -10.14
CA ASP A 103 -14.09 -26.45 -9.50
C ASP A 103 -13.80 -26.19 -8.03
N ALA A 104 -13.30 -27.20 -7.31
CA ALA A 104 -12.92 -27.07 -5.90
C ALA A 104 -11.71 -26.11 -5.74
N PHE A 105 -10.70 -26.22 -6.61
CA PHE A 105 -9.57 -25.30 -6.66
C PHE A 105 -10.03 -23.86 -6.87
N ASN A 106 -10.85 -23.61 -7.91
CA ASN A 106 -11.34 -22.27 -8.22
C ASN A 106 -12.15 -21.66 -7.07
N LYS A 107 -13.02 -22.45 -6.43
CA LYS A 107 -13.77 -22.02 -5.24
C LYS A 107 -12.86 -21.69 -4.07
N GLU A 108 -11.82 -22.47 -3.84
CA GLU A 108 -10.88 -22.27 -2.74
C GLU A 108 -10.01 -21.03 -2.96
N ILE A 109 -9.49 -20.80 -4.16
CA ILE A 109 -8.75 -19.58 -4.52
C ILE A 109 -9.65 -18.35 -4.40
N PHE A 110 -10.87 -18.40 -4.96
CA PHE A 110 -11.81 -17.28 -4.86
C PHE A 110 -12.12 -16.93 -3.41
N ARG A 111 -12.35 -17.94 -2.57
CA ARG A 111 -12.56 -17.75 -1.13
C ARG A 111 -11.34 -17.15 -0.44
N PHE A 112 -10.14 -17.65 -0.75
CA PHE A 112 -8.89 -17.11 -0.20
C PHE A 112 -8.71 -15.63 -0.55
N ASP A 113 -8.89 -15.27 -1.83
CA ASP A 113 -8.76 -13.90 -2.29
C ASP A 113 -9.78 -12.97 -1.58
N ARG A 114 -11.04 -13.41 -1.47
CA ARG A 114 -12.12 -12.64 -0.86
C ARG A 114 -12.01 -12.50 0.66
N GLU A 115 -11.68 -13.59 1.35
CA GLU A 115 -11.76 -13.66 2.82
C GLU A 115 -10.43 -13.40 3.51
N ARG A 116 -9.29 -13.55 2.81
CA ARG A 116 -7.96 -13.44 3.40
C ARG A 116 -7.17 -12.30 2.79
N ILE A 117 -7.02 -12.26 1.46
CA ILE A 117 -6.22 -11.22 0.79
C ILE A 117 -6.86 -9.85 0.97
N LEU A 118 -8.11 -9.67 0.54
CA LEU A 118 -8.77 -8.35 0.57
C LEU A 118 -8.81 -7.75 1.99
N PRO A 119 -9.26 -8.46 3.04
CA PRO A 119 -9.31 -7.87 4.37
C PRO A 119 -7.92 -7.57 4.96
N ALA A 120 -6.93 -8.43 4.69
CA ALA A 120 -5.57 -8.20 5.17
C ALA A 120 -4.94 -6.96 4.49
N TRP A 121 -5.19 -6.80 3.20
CA TRP A 121 -4.74 -5.64 2.43
C TRP A 121 -5.42 -4.35 2.88
N ASP A 122 -6.75 -4.36 3.02
CA ASP A 122 -7.52 -3.21 3.52
C ASP A 122 -7.03 -2.78 4.92
N GLY A 123 -6.76 -3.76 5.78
CA GLY A 123 -6.19 -3.51 7.11
C GLY A 123 -4.80 -2.87 7.06
N LEU A 124 -3.92 -3.31 6.14
CA LEU A 124 -2.60 -2.73 5.95
C LEU A 124 -2.70 -1.28 5.45
N VAL A 125 -3.47 -1.05 4.40
CA VAL A 125 -3.66 0.28 3.81
C VAL A 125 -4.23 1.25 4.83
N SER A 126 -5.25 0.83 5.60
CA SER A 126 -5.85 1.68 6.64
C SER A 126 -4.82 2.09 7.71
N ARG A 127 -3.94 1.18 8.12
CA ARG A 127 -2.87 1.50 9.08
C ARG A 127 -1.85 2.46 8.49
N GLN A 128 -1.38 2.21 7.27
CA GLN A 128 -0.43 3.10 6.59
C GLN A 128 -1.01 4.50 6.39
N GLN A 129 -2.26 4.62 5.94
CA GLN A 129 -2.94 5.91 5.79
C GLN A 129 -3.05 6.66 7.13
N ASN A 130 -3.35 5.95 8.21
CA ASN A 130 -3.40 6.53 9.54
C ASN A 130 -2.01 7.03 10.00
N GLU A 131 -0.97 6.21 9.85
CA GLU A 131 0.39 6.58 10.23
C GLU A 131 0.93 7.76 9.39
N LEU A 132 0.70 7.75 8.06
CA LEU A 132 1.06 8.87 7.17
C LEU A 132 0.27 10.14 7.51
N GLY A 133 -1.00 10.01 7.87
CA GLY A 133 -1.82 11.12 8.35
C GLY A 133 -1.29 11.72 9.65
N GLN A 134 -0.81 10.90 10.58
CA GLN A 134 -0.16 11.35 11.82
C GLN A 134 1.16 12.08 11.56
N MET A 135 1.93 11.61 10.57
CA MET A 135 3.14 12.29 10.09
C MET A 135 2.85 13.50 9.20
N THR A 136 1.59 13.93 9.11
CA THR A 136 1.14 15.15 8.42
C THR A 136 1.40 15.18 6.92
N VAL A 137 1.52 14.00 6.31
CA VAL A 137 1.69 13.83 4.87
C VAL A 137 0.46 14.40 4.15
N PRO A 138 0.64 15.31 3.18
CA PRO A 138 -0.46 15.88 2.42
C PRO A 138 -1.36 14.81 1.80
N THR A 139 -2.66 15.06 1.78
CA THR A 139 -3.67 14.19 1.13
C THR A 139 -3.76 12.74 1.65
N MET A 140 -3.06 12.40 2.75
CA MET A 140 -3.12 11.07 3.36
C MET A 140 -4.04 11.08 4.58
N PHE A 141 -5.20 10.45 4.42
CA PHE A 141 -6.18 10.22 5.47
C PHE A 141 -6.88 8.89 5.20
N VAL A 142 -7.37 8.25 6.26
CA VAL A 142 -8.11 6.99 6.12
C VAL A 142 -9.41 7.28 5.36
N THR A 143 -9.55 6.75 4.14
CA THR A 143 -10.77 6.97 3.37
C THR A 143 -11.90 6.13 3.95
N THR A 144 -13.03 6.74 4.27
CA THR A 144 -14.25 6.04 4.70
C THR A 144 -15.18 5.72 3.54
N ASP A 145 -14.90 6.26 2.35
CA ASP A 145 -15.75 6.05 1.18
C ASP A 145 -15.62 4.62 0.66
N VAL A 146 -16.76 3.95 0.51
CA VAL A 146 -16.87 2.59 -0.02
C VAL A 146 -16.57 2.58 -1.53
N GLN A 147 -16.83 3.67 -2.26
CA GLN A 147 -16.54 3.74 -3.70
C GLN A 147 -15.04 3.79 -3.97
N ASP A 148 -14.27 4.52 -3.14
CA ASP A 148 -12.81 4.50 -3.18
C ASP A 148 -12.23 3.10 -2.88
N ARG A 149 -13.00 2.29 -2.13
CA ARG A 149 -12.64 0.91 -1.74
C ARG A 149 -13.11 -0.16 -2.74
N LYS A 150 -13.87 0.19 -3.79
CA LYS A 150 -14.41 -0.80 -4.74
C LYS A 150 -13.31 -1.33 -5.68
N VAL A 151 -12.81 -2.53 -5.38
CA VAL A 151 -12.03 -3.33 -6.33
C VAL A 151 -12.99 -3.92 -7.37
N THR A 152 -13.00 -3.36 -8.58
CA THR A 152 -13.76 -3.91 -9.71
C THR A 152 -12.95 -5.05 -10.33
N SER A 153 -13.28 -6.28 -9.98
CA SER A 153 -12.85 -7.53 -10.63
C SER A 153 -11.33 -7.80 -10.64
N ILE A 154 -10.87 -8.66 -9.71
CA ILE A 154 -9.52 -9.23 -9.72
C ILE A 154 -9.44 -10.25 -10.85
N ASN A 155 -9.00 -9.80 -12.02
CA ASN A 155 -8.73 -10.65 -13.18
C ASN A 155 -7.30 -11.21 -13.12
N CYS A 156 -7.11 -12.26 -12.32
CA CYS A 156 -5.99 -13.24 -12.16
C CYS A 156 -4.60 -13.12 -12.86
N TYR A 157 -4.08 -11.96 -13.30
CA TYR A 157 -2.70 -11.81 -13.82
C TYR A 157 -1.69 -11.26 -12.79
N PHE A 158 -1.99 -11.45 -11.51
CA PHE A 158 -1.88 -10.35 -10.55
C PHE A 158 -0.82 -10.51 -9.45
N LEU A 159 0.10 -11.49 -9.54
CA LEU A 159 1.14 -11.70 -8.53
C LEU A 159 2.58 -11.79 -9.08
N SER A 160 2.79 -11.60 -10.39
CA SER A 160 4.14 -11.64 -10.98
C SER A 160 4.75 -10.27 -11.26
N ASN A 161 3.97 -9.18 -11.20
CA ASN A 161 4.45 -7.82 -11.45
C ASN A 161 3.78 -6.87 -10.44
N GLY A 162 4.59 -6.20 -9.62
CA GLY A 162 4.21 -5.43 -8.43
C GLY A 162 2.86 -4.70 -8.49
N PHE A 163 2.05 -4.88 -7.44
CA PHE A 163 0.67 -4.44 -7.38
C PHE A 163 0.56 -2.94 -7.10
N THR A 164 -0.05 -2.19 -8.02
CA THR A 164 -0.56 -0.83 -7.77
C THR A 164 -2.08 -0.79 -7.96
N THR A 165 -2.86 -0.71 -6.87
CA THR A 165 -4.24 -0.22 -6.93
C THR A 165 -4.25 1.31 -7.12
N PHE A 166 -5.34 1.93 -7.57
CA PHE A 166 -5.40 3.37 -7.90
C PHE A 166 -5.04 4.29 -6.71
N LEU A 167 -5.44 3.91 -5.49
CA LEU A 167 -5.06 4.59 -4.24
C LEU A 167 -3.58 4.35 -3.90
N PHE A 168 -3.11 3.14 -4.19
CA PHE A 168 -1.70 2.77 -4.08
C PHE A 168 -0.86 3.34 -5.21
N LYS A 169 -1.41 3.76 -6.36
CA LYS A 169 -0.70 4.51 -7.41
C LYS A 169 -0.34 5.89 -6.88
N LYS A 170 -1.26 6.58 -6.20
CA LYS A 170 -0.92 7.85 -5.53
C LYS A 170 0.11 7.64 -4.41
N GLN A 171 -0.07 6.62 -3.57
CA GLN A 171 0.87 6.34 -2.48
C GLN A 171 2.25 5.85 -2.97
N GLN A 172 2.30 4.98 -3.99
CA GLN A 172 3.53 4.52 -4.65
C GLN A 172 4.16 5.60 -5.50
N GLN A 173 3.39 6.51 -6.09
CA GLN A 173 3.94 7.67 -6.78
C GLN A 173 4.57 8.64 -5.77
N VAL A 174 3.98 8.79 -4.57
CA VAL A 174 4.60 9.53 -3.47
C VAL A 174 5.85 8.81 -2.97
N ILE A 175 5.80 7.49 -2.75
CA ILE A 175 6.97 6.69 -2.32
C ILE A 175 8.07 6.67 -3.40
N SER A 176 7.75 6.53 -4.68
CA SER A 176 8.73 6.54 -5.78
C SER A 176 9.34 7.92 -5.99
N VAL A 177 8.55 8.99 -5.80
CA VAL A 177 9.07 10.37 -5.80
C VAL A 177 10.01 10.57 -4.61
N LEU A 178 9.65 10.05 -3.43
CA LEU A 178 10.52 10.10 -2.24
C LEU A 178 11.80 9.26 -2.41
N GLU A 179 11.75 8.08 -3.04
CA GLU A 179 12.92 7.25 -3.39
C GLU A 179 13.83 7.94 -4.41
N THR A 180 13.25 8.68 -5.36
CA THR A 180 14.00 9.49 -6.34
C THR A 180 14.71 10.67 -5.67
N ILE A 181 14.09 11.25 -4.63
CA ILE A 181 14.66 12.37 -3.86
C ILE A 181 15.72 11.89 -2.86
N THR A 182 15.53 10.70 -2.26
CA THR A 182 16.44 10.15 -1.23
C THR A 182 17.60 9.33 -1.79
N GLY A 183 17.57 8.96 -3.07
CA GLY A 183 18.68 8.34 -3.80
C GLY A 183 18.96 6.86 -3.41
N PRO A 184 19.56 6.06 -4.32
CA PRO A 184 19.92 4.68 -4.03
C PRO A 184 21.27 4.63 -3.29
N ASN A 185 21.24 4.74 -1.96
CA ASN A 185 22.32 4.30 -1.08
C ASN A 185 21.84 4.33 0.37
N ILE A 186 21.63 3.18 1.01
CA ILE A 186 22.60 2.56 1.93
C ILE A 186 22.24 1.07 1.97
N ALA A 187 23.22 0.22 1.63
CA ALA A 187 23.18 -1.23 1.80
C ALA A 187 23.10 -1.66 3.27
#